data_AF-A0A349KHD3-F1
#
_entry.id   AF-A0A349KHD3-F1
#
_cell.length_a   1.000
_cell.length_b   1.000
_cell.length_c   1.000
_cell.angle_alpha   90.00
_cell.angle_beta   90.00
_cell.angle_gamma   90.00
#
_symmetry.space_group_name_H-M   'P 1'
#
loop_
_entity.id
_entity.type
_entity.pdbx_description
1 polymer ?
#
loop_
_entity_poly.entity_id
_entity_poly.type
_entity_poly.pdbx_seq_one_letter_code
_entity_poly.pdbx_strand_id
1 'polypeptide(L)' 'VHPEDERFSHLVGKFVDLPLCDRKIPIIADDYVDPEFGTGCVKITPAHDFNDY' A
#
# COMPACT_ATOMS: atom_id res chain seq x y z
N VAL A 1 2.66 -0.74 2.63
CA VAL A 1 2.85 0.01 3.91
C VAL A 1 4.19 -0.40 4.50
N HIS A 2 4.83 0.42 5.31
CA HIS A 2 6.10 0.02 5.91
C HIS A 2 5.90 -1.12 6.94
N PRO A 3 6.79 -2.14 7.01
CA PRO A 3 6.65 -3.27 7.93
C PRO A 3 6.63 -2.86 9.41
N GLU A 4 7.35 -1.79 9.76
CA GLU A 4 7.46 -1.29 11.14
C GLU A 4 6.40 -0.24 11.49
N ASP A 5 5.50 0.10 10.56
CA ASP A 5 4.42 1.06 10.85
C ASP A 5 3.26 0.39 11.58
N GLU A 6 3.28 0.51 12.91
CA GLU A 6 2.26 -0.07 13.80
C GLU A 6 0.83 0.40 13.48
N ARG A 7 0.66 1.55 12.83
CA ARG A 7 -0.66 2.08 12.45
C ARG A 7 -1.37 1.16 11.46
N PHE A 8 -0.63 0.42 10.62
CA PHE A 8 -1.18 -0.37 9.52
C PHE A 8 -0.80 -1.85 9.54
N SER A 9 0.05 -2.31 10.48
CA SER A 9 0.48 -3.70 10.60
C SER A 9 -0.69 -4.71 10.60
N HIS A 10 -1.79 -4.36 11.27
CA HIS A 10 -3.01 -5.17 11.38
C HIS A 10 -3.84 -5.27 10.07
N LEU A 11 -3.44 -4.55 9.01
CA LEU A 11 -4.08 -4.56 7.69
C LEU A 11 -3.29 -5.38 6.67
N VAL A 12 -2.01 -5.69 6.92
CA VAL A 12 -1.19 -6.49 6.00
C VAL A 12 -1.82 -7.87 5.78
N GLY A 13 -1.90 -8.30 4.52
CA GLY A 13 -2.58 -9.54 4.11
C GLY A 13 -4.10 -9.42 3.95
N LYS A 14 -4.70 -8.29 4.33
CA LYS A 14 -6.10 -7.98 4.01
C LYS A 14 -6.20 -7.32 2.63
N PHE A 15 -7.43 -7.00 2.23
CA PHE A 15 -7.74 -6.35 0.97
C PHE A 15 -8.44 -5.01 1.20
N VAL A 16 -8.21 -4.08 0.29
CA VAL A 16 -8.97 -2.82 0.19
C VAL A 16 -9.79 -2.83 -1.10
N ASP A 17 -10.99 -2.26 -1.05
CA ASP A 17 -11.80 -2.01 -2.25
C ASP A 17 -11.25 -0.80 -3.00
N LEU A 18 -10.88 -0.99 -4.27
CA LEU A 18 -10.44 0.12 -5.11
C LEU A 18 -11.66 0.98 -5.48
N PRO A 19 -11.66 2.29 -5.21
CA PRO A 19 -12.84 3.12 -5.45
C PRO A 19 -13.30 3.08 -6.91
N LEU A 20 -14.62 3.12 -7.11
CA LEU A 20 -15.28 3.21 -8.41
C LEU A 20 -15.05 2.00 -9.34
N CYS A 21 -14.52 0.91 -8.80
CA CYS A 21 -14.46 -0.37 -9.49
C CYS A 21 -14.70 -1.51 -8.51
N ASP A 22 -15.30 -2.61 -8.96
CA ASP A 22 -15.52 -3.80 -8.14
C ASP A 22 -14.24 -4.66 -8.10
N ARG A 23 -13.15 -4.06 -7.61
CA ARG A 23 -11.83 -4.72 -7.56
C ARG A 23 -11.21 -4.55 -6.19
N LYS A 24 -10.68 -5.65 -5.68
CA LYS A 24 -9.93 -5.70 -4.42
C LYS A 24 -8.43 -5.69 -4.69
N ILE A 25 -7.68 -4.96 -3.86
CA ILE A 25 -6.21 -4.88 -3.93
C ILE A 25 -5.63 -5.38 -2.60
N PRO A 26 -4.63 -6.28 -2.61
CA PRO A 26 -3.99 -6.74 -1.39
C PRO A 26 -3.16 -5.62 -0.75
N ILE A 27 -3.15 -5.59 0.58
CA ILE A 27 -2.28 -4.72 1.36
C ILE A 27 -1.02 -5.51 1.70
N ILE A 28 0.14 -5.06 1.22
CA ILE A 28 1.45 -5.67 1.48
C ILE A 28 2.33 -4.76 2.32
N ALA A 29 3.29 -5.38 3.02
CA ALA A 29 4.37 -4.68 3.70
C ALA A 29 5.58 -4.56 2.76
N ASP A 30 6.21 -3.39 2.73
CA ASP A 30 7.35 -3.07 1.87
C ASP A 30 8.20 -1.98 2.56
N ASP A 31 9.49 -2.24 2.75
CA ASP A 31 10.44 -1.36 3.45
C ASP A 31 10.86 -0.14 2.62
N TYR A 32 10.53 -0.11 1.33
CA TYR A 32 10.67 1.08 0.49
C TYR A 32 9.70 2.21 0.87
N VAL A 33 8.60 1.89 1.54
CA VAL A 33 7.57 2.87 1.90
C VAL A 33 8.03 3.77 3.05
N ASP A 34 8.10 5.08 2.83
CA ASP A 34 8.33 6.06 3.89
C ASP A 34 7.06 6.28 4.75
N PRO A 35 7.07 5.94 6.06
CA PRO A 35 5.92 6.14 6.96
C PRO A 35 5.55 7.61 7.19
N GLU A 36 6.49 8.54 7.02
CA GLU A 36 6.27 9.98 7.25
C GLU A 36 5.70 10.68 6.01
N PHE A 37 5.82 10.08 4.83
CA PHE A 37 5.31 10.65 3.59
C PHE A 37 3.79 10.43 3.42
N GLY A 38 3.05 11.53 3.33
CA GLY A 38 1.60 11.49 3.13
C GLY A 38 0.88 10.79 4.30
N THR A 39 0.22 9.67 4.00
CA THR A 39 -0.42 8.83 5.04
C THR A 39 0.46 7.68 5.52
N GLY A 40 1.62 7.44 4.90
CA GLY A 40 2.41 6.19 5.08
C GLY A 40 1.87 4.99 4.27
N CYS A 41 0.81 5.17 3.48
CA CYS A 41 0.27 4.17 2.57
C CYS A 41 0.48 4.58 1.12
N VAL A 42 1.22 3.78 0.36
CA VAL A 42 1.48 4.01 -1.07
C VAL A 42 0.57 3.12 -1.92
N LYS A 43 -0.09 3.71 -2.93
CA LYS A 43 -0.74 2.95 -4.00
C LYS A 43 0.35 2.52 -4.98
N ILE A 44 0.38 1.24 -5.36
CA ILE A 44 1.38 0.71 -6.29
C ILE A 44 0.71 0.51 -7.66
N THR A 45 1.27 1.15 -8.69
CA THR A 45 0.78 1.19 -10.08
C THR A 45 1.91 0.90 -11.09
N PRO A 46 2.37 -0.36 -11.22
CA PRO A 46 3.60 -0.72 -11.97
C PRO A 46 3.62 -0.30 -13.44
N ALA A 47 2.45 -0.17 -14.07
CA ALA A 47 2.33 0.23 -15.47
C ALA A 47 2.48 1.75 -15.70
N HIS A 48 2.50 2.55 -14.62
CA HIS A 48 2.39 4.00 -14.70
C HIS A 48 3.36 4.77 -13.79
N ASP A 49 4.12 4.08 -12.95
CA ASP A 49 5.19 4.66 -12.13
C ASP A 49 6.38 3.69 -12.12
N PHE A 50 7.58 4.21 -12.40
CA PHE A 50 8.81 3.41 -12.44
C PHE A 50 9.24 2.90 -11.07
N ASN A 51 8.87 3.59 -9.99
CA ASN A 51 9.20 3.16 -8.64
C ASN A 51 8.31 2.00 -8.15
N ASP A 52 7.22 1.71 -8.87
CA ASP A 52 6.21 0.73 -8.51
C ASP A 52 6.40 -0.64 -9.21
N TYR A 53 7.45 -0.83 -10.01
CA TYR A 53 7.70 -2.06 -10.79
C TYR A 53 8.42 -3.14 -9.98
#